data_AF-A0A2T3BDY4-F1
#
_entry.id   AF-A0A2T3BDY4-F1
#
_cell.length_a   1.000
_cell.length_b   1.000
_cell.length_c   1.000
_cell.angle_alpha   90.00
_cell.angle_beta   90.00
_cell.angle_gamma   90.00
#
_symmetry.space_group_name_H-M   'P 1'
#
loop_
_entity.id
_entity.type
_entity.pdbx_description
1 polymer ?
#
loop_
_entity_poly.entity_id
_entity_poly.type
_entity_poly.pdbx_seq_one_letter_code
_entity_poly.pdbx_strand_id
1 'polypeptide(L)' 'RTRNRVSRACLPCHSAKRKCNKARPCSQCLKRQITSNCIYESVTDADLEALEAADPGLLSENQVLRSRVGELETAIAALR' A
#
# COMPACT_ATOMS: atom_id res chain seq x y z
N ARG A 1 11.78 6.38 -24.87
CA ARG A 1 11.75 5.36 -23.78
C ARG A 1 10.61 5.72 -22.83
N THR A 2 9.48 5.01 -22.90
CA THR A 2 8.36 5.17 -21.96
C THR A 2 8.84 4.79 -20.57
N ARG A 3 8.63 5.67 -19.58
CA ARG A 3 8.93 5.35 -18.18
C ARG A 3 7.74 4.54 -17.65
N ASN A 4 7.95 3.27 -17.34
CA ASN A 4 7.00 2.39 -16.67
C ASN A 4 6.84 2.82 -15.21
N ARG A 5 6.31 4.03 -14.98
CA ARG A 5 6.07 4.53 -13.62
C ARG A 5 4.59 4.41 -13.30
N VAL A 6 4.30 3.65 -12.26
CA VAL A 6 2.95 3.53 -11.67
C VAL A 6 2.37 4.90 -11.39
N SER A 7 1.13 5.12 -11.82
CA SER A 7 0.44 6.40 -11.62
C SER A 7 0.11 6.59 -10.14
N ARG A 8 0.51 7.73 -9.57
CA ARG A 8 0.17 8.07 -8.17
C ARG A 8 -1.26 8.60 -8.02
N ALA A 9 -2.04 8.68 -9.09
CA ALA A 9 -3.44 9.08 -9.09
C ALA A 9 -4.34 7.85 -9.17
N CYS A 10 -5.55 7.90 -8.58
CA CYS A 10 -6.52 6.83 -8.79
C CYS A 10 -6.88 6.71 -10.28
N LEU A 11 -7.25 5.50 -10.72
CA LEU A 11 -7.56 5.16 -12.10
C LEU A 11 -8.58 6.13 -12.74
N PRO A 12 -9.70 6.51 -12.08
CA PRO A 12 -10.64 7.48 -12.67
C PRO A 12 -10.08 8.89 -12.81
N CYS A 13 -9.25 9.35 -11.87
CA CYS A 13 -8.61 10.67 -11.99
C CYS A 13 -7.52 10.66 -13.05
N HIS A 14 -6.79 9.55 -13.17
CA HIS A 14 -5.75 9.36 -14.17
C HIS A 14 -6.34 9.37 -15.59
N SER A 15 -7.37 8.55 -15.85
CA SER A 15 -8.05 8.50 -17.16
C SER A 15 -8.71 9.84 -17.52
N ALA A 16 -9.33 10.51 -16.53
CA ALA A 16 -9.95 11.82 -16.73
C ALA A 16 -8.94 12.99 -16.76
N LYS A 17 -7.64 12.74 -16.58
CA LYS A 17 -6.56 13.75 -16.50
C LYS A 17 -6.81 14.84 -15.45
N ARG A 18 -7.30 14.45 -14.27
CA ARG A 18 -7.66 15.37 -13.17
C ARG A 18 -6.71 15.26 -11.98
N LYS A 19 -6.65 16.35 -11.21
CA LYS A 19 -5.88 16.39 -9.96
C LYS A 19 -6.51 15.47 -8.90
N CYS A 20 -5.83 14.37 -8.60
CA CYS A 20 -6.16 13.47 -7.50
C CYS A 20 -5.50 13.96 -6.19
N ASN A 21 -6.27 14.06 -5.10
CA ASN A 21 -5.74 14.40 -3.78
C ASN A 21 -5.20 13.17 -3.00
N LYS A 22 -5.22 11.98 -3.60
CA LYS A 22 -4.67 10.73 -3.06
C LYS A 22 -5.33 10.20 -1.78
N ALA A 23 -6.38 10.85 -1.29
CA ALA A 23 -7.22 10.30 -0.22
C ALA A 23 -7.98 9.05 -0.71
N ARG A 24 -8.44 8.21 0.23
CA ARG A 24 -9.28 7.04 -0.05
C ARG A 24 -10.64 7.17 0.65
N PRO A 25 -11.75 7.33 -0.11
CA PRO A 25 -11.82 7.70 -1.51
C PRO A 25 -11.32 9.14 -1.77
N CYS A 26 -10.84 9.43 -2.98
CA CYS A 26 -10.31 10.76 -3.29
C CYS A 26 -11.46 11.78 -3.38
N SER A 27 -11.19 13.06 -3.07
CA SER A 27 -12.24 14.10 -3.00
C SER A 27 -12.97 14.31 -4.33
N GLN A 28 -12.29 14.09 -5.46
CA GLN A 28 -12.90 14.15 -6.79
C GLN A 28 -13.87 13.00 -7.03
N CYS A 29 -13.52 11.79 -6.60
CA CYS A 29 -14.41 10.63 -6.68
C CYS A 29 -15.60 10.78 -5.74
N LEU A 30 -15.39 11.36 -4.56
CA LEU A 30 -16.45 11.67 -3.60
C LEU A 30 -17.46 12.67 -4.17
N LYS A 31 -17.00 13.82 -4.68
CA LYS A 31 -17.85 14.87 -5.28
C LYS A 31 -18.69 14.37 -6.45
N ARG A 32 -18.20 13.36 -7.17
CA ARG A 32 -18.87 12.79 -8.35
C ARG A 32 -19.63 11.51 -8.06
N GLN A 33 -19.70 11.08 -6.81
CA GLN A 33 -20.40 9.87 -6.37
C GLN A 33 -19.92 8.59 -7.09
N ILE A 34 -18.64 8.53 -7.47
CA ILE A 34 -17.99 7.36 -8.09
C ILE A 34 -16.96 6.73 -7.14
N THR A 35 -17.23 6.76 -5.84
CA THR A 35 -16.32 6.29 -4.79
C THR A 35 -16.02 4.80 -4.90
N SER A 36 -16.98 4.00 -5.36
CA SER A 36 -16.82 2.56 -5.64
C SER A 36 -15.72 2.28 -6.67
N ASN A 37 -15.52 3.19 -7.62
CA ASN A 37 -14.53 3.06 -8.70
C ASN A 37 -13.22 3.79 -8.37
N CYS A 38 -13.07 4.34 -7.16
CA CYS A 38 -11.86 5.04 -6.73
C CYS A 38 -10.72 4.05 -6.40
N ILE A 39 -10.26 3.34 -7.43
CA ILE A 39 -9.22 2.32 -7.34
C ILE A 39 -7.89 2.95 -7.77
N TYR A 40 -6.81 2.56 -7.10
CA TYR A 40 -5.45 2.91 -7.50
C TYR A 40 -4.87 1.68 -8.19
N GLU A 41 -3.96 1.88 -9.15
CA GLU A 41 -3.25 0.79 -9.81
C GLU A 41 -2.69 -0.17 -8.74
N SER A 42 -3.12 -1.43 -8.82
CA SER A 42 -2.72 -2.47 -7.88
C SER A 42 -1.24 -2.73 -8.05
N VAL A 43 -0.55 -2.91 -6.93
CA VAL A 43 0.81 -3.46 -6.92
C VAL A 43 0.72 -4.80 -7.65
N THR A 44 1.45 -4.95 -8.75
CA THR A 44 1.48 -6.22 -9.49
C THR A 44 2.33 -7.24 -8.73
N ASP A 45 2.17 -8.53 -9.01
CA ASP A 45 3.04 -9.56 -8.43
C ASP A 45 4.52 -9.28 -8.75
N ALA A 46 4.81 -8.75 -9.94
CA ALA A 46 6.15 -8.30 -10.32
C ALA A 46 6.65 -7.10 -9.49
N ASP A 47 5.77 -6.18 -9.08
CA ASP A 47 6.14 -5.09 -8.17
C ASP A 47 6.38 -5.61 -6.75
N LEU A 48 5.64 -6.63 -6.29
CA LEU A 48 5.86 -7.30 -5.01
C LEU A 48 7.20 -8.05 -5.01
N GLU A 49 7.46 -8.84 -6.06
CA GLU A 49 8.74 -9.54 -6.25
C GLU A 49 9.91 -8.55 -6.32
N ALA A 50 9.75 -7.40 -6.98
CA ALA A 50 10.78 -6.37 -7.01
C ALA A 50 11.02 -5.73 -5.63
N LEU A 51 9.98 -5.58 -4.80
CA LEU A 51 10.12 -5.10 -3.42
C LEU A 51 10.81 -6.13 -2.52
N GLU A 52 10.49 -7.41 -2.67
CA GLU A 52 11.14 -8.52 -1.95
C GLU A 52 12.61 -8.68 -2.37
N ALA A 53 12.91 -8.54 -3.66
CA ALA A 53 14.27 -8.60 -4.18
C ALA A 53 15.12 -7.38 -3.77
N ALA A 54 14.50 -6.22 -3.55
CA ALA A 54 15.20 -5.00 -3.16
C ALA A 54 15.75 -5.06 -1.73
N ASP A 55 15.15 -5.85 -0.85
CA ASP A 55 15.62 -6.04 0.51
C ASP A 55 15.44 -7.49 0.99
N PRO A 56 16.40 -8.39 0.68
CA PRO A 56 16.35 -9.77 1.12
C PRO A 56 16.40 -9.93 2.65
N GLY A 57 16.81 -8.88 3.38
CA GLY A 57 16.80 -8.85 4.85
C GLY A 57 15.42 -8.56 5.44
N LEU A 58 14.50 -8.01 4.65
CA LEU A 58 13.18 -7.60 5.13
C LEU A 58 12.38 -8.77 5.73
N LEU A 59 12.45 -9.95 5.14
CA LEU A 59 11.75 -11.14 5.63
C LEU A 59 12.31 -11.63 6.97
N SER A 60 13.63 -11.69 7.12
CA SER A 60 14.27 -12.12 8.37
C SER A 60 14.06 -11.10 9.49
N GLU A 61 14.12 -9.81 9.18
CA GLU A 61 13.78 -8.74 10.11
C GLU A 61 12.30 -8.84 10.54
N ASN A 62 11.37 -9.04 9.61
CA ASN A 62 9.95 -9.21 9.94
C ASN A 62 9.72 -10.40 10.86
N GLN A 63 10.43 -11.51 10.63
CA GLN A 63 10.37 -12.70 11.48
C GLN A 63 10.86 -12.40 12.90
N VAL A 64 11.99 -11.71 13.05
CA VAL A 64 12.52 -11.31 14.36
C VAL A 64 11.54 -10.39 15.09
N LEU A 65 10.96 -9.41 14.39
CA LEU A 65 9.98 -8.49 14.95
C LEU A 65 8.72 -9.22 15.43
N ARG A 66 8.21 -10.17 14.65
CA ARG A 66 7.04 -10.98 15.04
C ARG A 66 7.31 -11.81 16.30
N SER A 67 8.46 -12.46 16.38
CA SER A 67 8.87 -13.19 17.58
C SER A 67 8.93 -12.28 18.80
N ARG A 68 9.55 -11.10 18.64
CA ARG A 68 9.66 -10.11 19.72
C ARG A 68 8.30 -9.58 20.18
N VAL A 69 7.38 -9.35 19.25
CA VAL A 69 6.00 -8.94 19.58
C VAL A 69 5.32 -10.02 20.42
N GLY A 70 5.43 -11.30 20.07
CA GLY A 70 4.86 -12.38 20.87
C GLY A 70 5.45 -12.46 22.30
N GLU A 71 6.77 -12.30 22.45
CA GLU A 71 7.40 -12.21 23.77
C GLU A 71 6.87 -11.04 24.60
N LEU A 72 6.66 -9.87 23.97
CA LEU A 72 6.11 -8.71 24.66
C LEU A 72 4.64 -8.90 25.04
N GLU A 73 3.83 -9.47 24.15
CA GLU A 73 2.42 -9.77 24.40
C GLU A 73 2.25 -10.74 25.58
N THR A 74 3.07 -11.79 25.63
CA THR A 74 3.08 -12.74 26.75
C THR A 74 3.52 -12.08 28.07
N ALA A 75 4.57 -11.25 28.04
CA ALA A 75 5.00 -10.51 29.22
C ALA A 75 3.94 -9.54 29.73
N ILE A 76 3.25 -8.82 28.83
CA ILE A 76 2.14 -7.92 29.20
C ILE A 76 0.97 -8.71 29.79
N ALA A 77 0.62 -9.86 29.22
CA ALA A 77 -0.44 -10.72 29.74
C ALA A 77 -0.12 -11.23 31.16
N ALA A 78 1.16 -11.50 31.47
CA ALA A 78 1.59 -11.93 32.79
C ALA A 78 1.63 -10.80 33.84
N LEU A 79 1.63 -9.53 33.42
CA LEU A 79 1.63 -8.35 34.29
C LEU A 79 0.22 -7.78 34.55
N ARG A 80 -0.81 -8.39 33.96
CA ARG A 80 -2.23 -8.07 34.21
C ARG A 80 -2.85 -9.09 35.15
#